data_AF-A0A2H4SJP4-F1
#
_entry.id   AF-A0A2H4SJP4-F1
#
_cell.length_a   1.000
_cell.length_b   1.000
_cell.length_c   1.000
_cell.angle_alpha   90.00
_cell.angle_beta   90.00
_cell.angle_gamma   90.00
#
_symmetry.space_group_name_H-M   'P 1'
#
loop_
_entity.id
_entity.type
_entity.pdbx_description
1 polymer ?
#
loop_
_entity_poly.entity_id
_entity_poly.type
_entity_poly.pdbx_seq_one_letter_code
_entity_poly.pdbx_strand_id
1 'polypeptide(L)'
;MVNSSVLSLAAVAAIASFAAADNCNTGLRYCGAGLLSKGNYLPQILDELNRVSSPIDKAHIYNTIFYCAGGSNGDIRYVTFCDRGCRDGGSGHDDFC
;
A
#
# COMPACT_ATOMS: atom_id res chain seq x y z
N MET A 1 24.61 -34.98 -46.65
CA MET A 1 24.35 -34.98 -45.19
C MET A 1 24.09 -33.56 -44.76
N VAL A 2 22.85 -33.22 -44.45
CA VAL A 2 22.39 -32.33 -43.37
C VAL A 2 20.88 -32.20 -43.56
N ASN A 3 20.06 -32.57 -42.58
CA ASN A 3 19.01 -31.65 -42.18
C ASN A 3 18.32 -32.05 -40.88
N SER A 4 18.20 -31.03 -40.03
CA SER A 4 17.14 -30.79 -39.06
C SER A 4 17.03 -31.76 -37.87
N SER A 5 17.60 -31.33 -36.74
CA SER A 5 17.03 -31.65 -35.43
C SER A 5 16.86 -30.35 -34.64
N VAL A 6 15.61 -30.14 -34.25
CA VAL A 6 14.96 -28.92 -33.80
C VAL A 6 15.47 -28.48 -32.43
N LEU A 7 16.00 -27.25 -32.31
CA LEU A 7 16.16 -26.61 -30.99
C LEU A 7 14.76 -26.25 -30.46
N SER A 8 14.27 -27.00 -29.47
CA SER A 8 13.04 -26.66 -28.75
C SER A 8 13.33 -25.51 -27.79
N LEU A 9 12.93 -24.30 -28.17
CA LEU A 9 12.97 -23.11 -27.32
C LEU A 9 11.77 -23.19 -26.35
N ALA A 10 11.96 -23.80 -25.18
CA ALA A 10 10.97 -23.76 -24.11
C ALA A 10 10.92 -22.35 -23.52
N ALA A 11 9.98 -21.52 -24.00
CA ALA A 11 9.68 -20.23 -23.40
C ALA A 11 8.96 -20.47 -22.06
N VAL A 12 9.69 -20.37 -20.95
CA VAL A 12 9.10 -20.35 -19.60
C VAL A 12 8.42 -19.00 -19.42
N ALA A 13 7.12 -18.94 -19.70
CA ALA A 13 6.30 -17.80 -19.36
C ALA A 13 6.20 -17.72 -17.83
N ALA A 14 7.01 -16.84 -17.22
CA ALA A 14 6.89 -16.50 -15.81
C ALA A 14 5.55 -15.78 -15.61
N ILE A 15 4.54 -16.52 -15.17
CA ILE A 15 3.32 -15.99 -14.58
C ILE A 15 3.69 -15.23 -13.30
N ALA A 16 4.06 -13.96 -13.42
CA ALA A 16 4.06 -13.06 -12.28
C ALA A 16 2.60 -12.94 -11.83
N SER A 17 2.24 -13.65 -10.75
CA SER A 17 0.98 -13.44 -10.05
C SER A 17 1.01 -12.01 -9.49
N PHE A 18 0.45 -11.07 -10.24
CA PHE A 18 0.10 -9.76 -9.73
C PHE A 18 -0.99 -9.99 -8.68
N ALA A 19 -0.59 -10.19 -7.42
CA ALA A 19 -1.49 -10.03 -6.31
C ALA A 19 -1.97 -8.58 -6.36
N ALA A 20 -3.20 -8.37 -6.83
CA ALA A 20 -3.87 -7.09 -6.67
C ALA A 20 -4.00 -6.90 -5.15
N ALA A 21 -3.17 -6.03 -4.58
CA ALA A 21 -3.30 -5.65 -3.18
C ALA A 21 -4.68 -5.01 -3.02
N ASP A 22 -5.38 -5.33 -1.93
CA ASP A 22 -6.66 -4.70 -1.65
C ASP A 22 -6.44 -3.20 -1.47
N ASN A 23 -7.07 -2.44 -2.36
CA ASN A 23 -6.97 -1.00 -2.35
C ASN A 23 -7.72 -0.43 -1.12
N CYS A 24 -7.28 0.72 -0.63
CA CYS A 24 -8.03 1.50 0.35
C CYS A 24 -9.35 1.96 -0.28
N ASN A 25 -10.39 2.09 0.54
CA ASN A 25 -11.67 2.57 0.03
C ASN A 25 -11.58 4.08 -0.13
N THR A 26 -11.76 4.56 -1.36
CA THR A 26 -11.68 5.99 -1.68
C THR A 26 -12.65 6.79 -0.82
N GLY A 27 -12.16 7.90 -0.26
CA GLY A 27 -12.93 8.76 0.62
C GLY A 27 -12.82 8.42 2.11
N LEU A 28 -12.28 7.25 2.47
CA LEU A 28 -12.09 6.89 3.86
C LEU A 28 -10.71 7.28 4.39
N ARG A 29 -10.63 7.44 5.71
CA ARG A 29 -9.40 7.63 6.46
C ARG A 29 -8.95 6.32 7.09
N TYR A 30 -7.65 6.07 7.04
CA TYR A 30 -7.03 4.87 7.59
C TYR A 30 -5.84 5.21 8.47
N CYS A 31 -5.71 4.52 9.59
CA CYS A 31 -4.47 4.37 10.31
C CYS A 31 -3.43 3.74 9.37
N GLY A 32 -2.18 4.19 9.44
CA GLY A 32 -1.09 3.54 8.70
C GLY A 32 -0.99 2.04 9.01
N ALA A 33 -1.26 1.61 10.24
CA ALA A 33 -1.36 0.19 10.59
C ALA A 33 -2.45 -0.57 9.81
N GLY A 34 -3.61 0.06 9.57
CA GLY A 34 -4.70 -0.52 8.78
C GLY A 34 -4.33 -0.63 7.30
N LEU A 35 -3.68 0.39 6.75
CA LEU A 35 -3.15 0.36 5.38
C LEU A 35 -2.11 -0.75 5.17
N LEU A 36 -1.16 -0.89 6.11
CA LEU A 36 -0.17 -1.97 6.07
C LEU A 36 -0.80 -3.37 6.16
N SER A 37 -1.96 -3.49 6.80
CA SER A 37 -2.71 -4.75 6.89
C SER A 37 -3.49 -5.04 5.60
N LYS A 38 -3.91 -4.00 4.87
CA LYS A 38 -4.60 -4.10 3.57
C LYS A 38 -3.67 -4.50 2.43
N GLY A 39 -2.44 -3.97 2.41
CA GLY A 39 -1.54 -4.22 1.29
C GLY A 39 -0.18 -3.52 1.40
N ASN A 40 0.50 -3.40 0.26
CA ASN A 40 1.84 -2.81 0.17
C ASN A 40 1.81 -1.27 0.19
N TYR A 41 1.35 -0.70 1.31
CA TYR A 41 1.24 0.74 1.51
C TYR A 41 2.49 1.40 2.11
N LEU A 42 3.45 0.62 2.60
CA LEU A 42 4.65 1.16 3.26
C LEU A 42 5.39 2.21 2.41
N PRO A 43 5.64 2.01 1.10
CA PRO A 43 6.31 3.03 0.29
C PRO A 43 5.53 4.35 0.26
N GLN A 44 4.22 4.29 0.04
CA GLN A 44 3.37 5.48 0.01
C GLN A 44 3.33 6.18 1.37
N ILE A 45 3.28 5.43 2.48
CA ILE A 45 3.32 5.99 3.84
C ILE A 45 4.63 6.77 4.06
N LEU A 46 5.77 6.18 3.69
CA LEU A 46 7.07 6.84 3.83
C LEU A 46 7.17 8.10 2.97
N ASP A 47 6.69 8.05 1.73
CA ASP A 47 6.67 9.20 0.83
C ASP A 47 5.79 10.34 1.38
N GLU A 48 4.61 10.02 1.91
CA GLU A 48 3.70 10.99 2.50
C GLU A 48 4.28 11.64 3.77
N LEU A 49 4.87 10.85 4.67
CA LEU A 49 5.51 11.35 5.88
C LEU A 49 6.70 12.25 5.55
N ASN A 50 7.56 11.84 4.61
CA ASN A 50 8.68 12.65 4.14
C ASN A 50 8.20 13.95 3.50
N ARG A 51 7.14 13.92 2.67
CA ARG A 51 6.59 15.12 2.02
C ARG A 51 6.17 16.18 3.03
N VAL A 52 5.60 15.77 4.17
CA VAL A 52 5.19 16.70 5.22
C VAL A 52 6.26 16.94 6.28
N SER A 53 7.49 16.45 6.06
CA SER A 53 8.60 16.53 7.03
C SER A 53 8.29 15.92 8.40
N SER A 54 7.42 14.90 8.43
CA SER A 54 7.11 14.13 9.62
C SER A 54 8.18 13.04 9.83
N PRO A 55 8.49 12.66 11.09
CA PRO A 55 9.32 11.48 11.34
C PRO A 55 8.76 10.24 10.66
N ILE A 56 9.66 9.35 10.24
CA ILE A 56 9.36 8.06 9.58
C ILE A 56 9.63 6.88 10.52
N ASP A 57 9.53 7.11 11.83
CA ASP A 57 9.67 6.04 12.81
C ASP A 57 8.42 5.14 12.86
N LYS A 58 8.52 4.04 13.60
CA LYS A 58 7.42 3.07 13.73
C LYS A 58 6.16 3.70 14.31
N ALA A 59 6.26 4.69 15.20
CA ALA A 59 5.07 5.31 15.76
C ALA A 59 4.33 6.10 14.68
N HIS A 60 5.03 6.91 13.91
CA HIS A 60 4.44 7.72 12.83
C HIS A 60 3.91 6.87 11.69
N ILE A 61 4.62 5.80 11.31
CA ILE A 61 4.16 4.86 10.28
C ILE A 61 2.83 4.21 10.70
N TYR A 62 2.68 3.82 11.96
CA TYR A 62 1.50 3.05 12.41
C TYR A 62 0.33 3.93 12.84
N ASN A 63 0.60 5.08 13.48
CA ASN A 63 -0.40 5.90 14.14
C ASN A 63 -0.75 7.20 13.40
N THR A 64 -0.20 7.42 12.21
CA THR A 64 -0.67 8.51 11.34
C THR A 64 -1.93 8.08 10.61
N ILE A 65 -2.90 8.98 10.56
CA ILE A 65 -4.08 8.88 9.71
C ILE A 65 -3.74 9.40 8.33
N PHE A 66 -4.11 8.60 7.32
CA PHE A 66 -4.03 8.97 5.92
C PHE A 66 -5.42 8.90 5.28
N TYR A 67 -5.72 9.86 4.41
CA TYR A 67 -6.92 9.88 3.59
C TYR A 67 -6.68 9.10 2.30
N CYS A 68 -7.56 8.16 1.97
CA CYS A 68 -7.52 7.43 0.72
C CYS A 68 -8.09 8.28 -0.42
N ALA A 69 -7.22 8.82 -1.27
CA ALA A 69 -7.59 9.55 -2.47
C ALA A 69 -8.03 8.64 -3.63
N GLY A 70 -7.72 7.35 -3.56
CA GLY A 70 -8.10 6.36 -4.57
C GLY A 70 -7.08 6.25 -5.70
N GLY A 71 -7.52 5.94 -6.92
CA GLY A 71 -6.61 5.66 -8.04
C GLY A 71 -6.18 4.19 -8.11
N SER A 72 -5.39 3.83 -9.12
CA SER A 72 -5.09 2.42 -9.45
C SER A 72 -4.36 1.65 -8.35
N ASN A 73 -3.59 2.35 -7.51
CA ASN A 73 -2.83 1.77 -6.39
C ASN A 73 -3.27 2.30 -5.03
N GLY A 74 -4.35 3.10 -4.99
CA GLY A 74 -4.86 3.64 -3.73
C GLY A 74 -4.04 4.74 -3.13
N ASP A 75 -3.78 5.80 -3.88
CA ASP A 75 -3.03 6.94 -3.43
C ASP A 75 -3.58 7.44 -2.08
N ILE A 76 -2.67 7.64 -1.13
CA ILE A 76 -3.00 8.15 0.19
C ILE A 76 -2.45 9.56 0.39
N ARG A 77 -3.07 10.32 1.29
CA ARG A 77 -2.63 11.65 1.68
C ARG A 77 -2.52 11.76 3.20
N TYR A 78 -1.40 12.28 3.69
CA TYR A 78 -1.24 12.61 5.11
C TYR A 78 -2.41 13.45 5.65
N VAL A 79 -2.96 13.10 6.80
CA VAL A 79 -3.98 13.88 7.51
C VAL A 79 -3.44 14.38 8.85
N THR A 80 -3.10 13.47 9.76
CA THR A 80 -2.64 13.84 11.11
C THR A 80 -1.95 12.66 11.81
N PHE A 81 -1.05 12.95 12.75
CA PHE A 81 -0.44 11.95 13.63
C PHE A 81 -1.23 11.83 14.95
N CYS A 82 -1.58 10.61 15.35
CA CYS A 82 -2.25 10.35 16.62
C CYS A 82 -1.23 10.05 17.74
N ASP A 83 -0.94 11.05 18.59
CA ASP A 83 0.00 10.91 19.72
C ASP A 83 -0.38 9.80 20.71
N ARG A 84 -1.68 9.49 20.83
CA ARG A 84 -2.22 8.46 21.74
C ARG A 84 -2.55 7.14 21.03
N GLY A 85 -2.06 6.98 19.81
CA GLY A 85 -2.35 5.84 18.95
C GLY A 85 -3.59 6.07 18.09
N CYS A 86 -3.61 5.39 16.95
CA CYS A 86 -4.73 5.42 16.02
C CYS A 86 -5.69 4.24 16.29
N ARG A 87 -6.99 4.44 16.03
CA ARG A 87 -8.06 3.47 16.25
C ARG A 87 -8.78 3.17 14.94
N ASP A 88 -8.91 1.87 14.65
CA ASP A 88 -9.67 1.35 13.51
C ASP A 88 -11.17 1.62 13.75
N GLY A 89 -11.80 2.34 12.82
CA GLY A 89 -13.23 2.65 12.85
C GLY A 89 -14.13 1.48 12.47
N GLY A 90 -13.56 0.42 11.91
CA GLY A 90 -14.24 -0.74 11.38
C GLY A 90 -14.52 -0.64 9.89
N SER A 91 -14.99 -1.74 9.30
CA SER A 91 -15.22 -1.84 7.85
C SER A 91 -16.17 -0.74 7.35
N GLY A 92 -15.70 0.04 6.37
CA GLY A 92 -16.49 1.11 5.75
C GLY A 92 -16.55 2.42 6.53
N HIS A 93 -15.79 2.56 7.62
CA HIS A 93 -15.78 3.75 8.47
C HIS A 93 -14.39 4.40 8.49
N ASP A 94 -14.33 5.68 8.85
CA ASP A 94 -13.09 6.41 9.05
C ASP A 94 -12.38 5.96 10.33
N ASP A 95 -11.08 5.75 10.23
CA ASP A 95 -10.20 5.63 11.39
C ASP A 95 -10.00 6.99 12.08
N PHE A 96 -9.68 6.94 13.38
CA PHE A 96 -9.63 8.13 14.23
C PHE A 96 -8.52 8.08 15.28
N CYS A 97 -8.17 9.26 15.80
CA CYS A 97 -7.49 9.41 17.09
C CYS A 97 -8.58 9.53 18.18
#